data_AF-A0AAV6BFE4-F1
#
_entry.id   AF-A0AAV6BFE4-F1
#
_cell.length_a   1.000
_cell.length_b   1.000
_cell.length_c   1.000
_cell.angle_alpha   90.00
_cell.angle_beta   90.00
_cell.angle_gamma   90.00
#
_symmetry.space_group_name_H-M   'P 1'
#
loop_
_entity.id
_entity.type
_entity.pdbx_description
1 polymer ?
#
loop_
_entity_poly.entity_id
_entity_poly.type
_entity_poly.pdbx_seq_one_letter_code
_entity_poly.pdbx_strand_id
1 'polypeptide(L)'
;MNSTGRLAPALPAAEPPPSILRGRRYGEDRLYLLVRDPRCVLAVWELTAATHARAEAFARARGASPRYQIRIERRADPRGAVEAAVSVELPDALAGERWYVSLPRSGGECRALLGFAL
;
A
#
# COMPACT_ATOMS: atom_id res chain seq x y z
N MET A 1 -43.53 25.47 -0.09
CA MET A 1 -42.20 26.06 -0.35
C MET A 1 -41.19 24.92 -0.28
N ASN A 2 -40.81 24.34 -1.42
CA ASN A 2 -39.91 23.17 -1.45
C ASN A 2 -38.54 23.61 -1.97
N SER A 3 -37.57 23.76 -1.07
CA SER A 3 -36.17 23.97 -1.41
C SER A 3 -35.50 22.63 -1.73
N THR A 4 -35.64 22.17 -2.97
CA THR A 4 -34.70 21.17 -3.52
C THR A 4 -33.38 21.86 -3.80
N GLY A 5 -32.51 21.89 -2.79
CA GLY A 5 -31.11 22.25 -2.95
C GLY A 5 -30.46 21.32 -3.97
N ARG A 6 -30.15 21.85 -5.15
CA ARG A 6 -29.32 21.19 -6.17
C ARG A 6 -27.97 20.86 -5.54
N LEU A 7 -27.75 19.59 -5.19
CA LEU A 7 -26.41 19.07 -4.95
C LEU A 7 -25.66 19.14 -6.28
N ALA A 8 -24.53 19.85 -6.29
CA ALA A 8 -23.66 19.91 -7.46
C ALA A 8 -23.17 18.50 -7.81
N PRO A 9 -23.00 18.18 -9.11
CA PRO A 9 -22.38 16.92 -9.50
C PRO A 9 -20.97 16.84 -8.90
N ALA A 10 -20.65 15.72 -8.25
CA ALA A 10 -19.29 15.45 -7.79
C ALA A 10 -18.36 15.49 -9.01
N LEU A 11 -17.43 16.45 -9.02
CA LEU A 11 -16.35 16.47 -10.00
C LEU A 11 -15.58 15.15 -9.90
N PRO A 12 -15.15 14.55 -11.03
CA PRO A 12 -14.30 13.36 -10.98
C PRO A 12 -13.09 13.69 -10.10
N ALA A 13 -12.80 12.81 -9.15
CA ALA A 13 -11.66 12.98 -8.25
C ALA A 13 -10.40 13.14 -9.12
N ALA A 14 -9.76 14.31 -9.02
CA ALA A 14 -8.50 14.53 -9.68
C ALA A 14 -7.51 13.44 -9.24
N GLU A 15 -6.84 12.81 -10.19
CA GLU A 15 -5.78 11.85 -9.87
C GLU A 15 -4.77 12.55 -8.95
N PRO A 16 -4.40 11.93 -7.81
CA PRO A 16 -3.44 12.54 -6.92
C PRO A 16 -2.14 12.79 -7.69
N PRO A 17 -1.51 13.96 -7.51
CA PRO A 17 -0.30 14.28 -8.23
C PRO A 17 0.77 13.21 -7.95
N PRO A 18 1.61 12.89 -8.95
CA PRO A 18 2.70 11.94 -8.78
C PRO A 18 3.54 12.33 -7.57
N SER A 19 3.76 11.37 -6.66
CA SER A 19 4.59 11.58 -5.46
C SER A 19 5.92 12.23 -5.85
N ILE A 20 6.29 13.33 -5.19
CA ILE A 20 7.59 14.01 -5.35
C ILE A 20 8.79 13.05 -5.14
N LEU A 21 8.58 11.90 -4.49
CA LEU A 21 9.59 10.84 -4.37
C LEU A 21 9.87 10.09 -5.68
N ARG A 22 9.05 10.25 -6.74
CA ARG A 22 9.26 9.57 -8.02
C ARG A 22 10.67 9.81 -8.59
N GLY A 23 11.30 10.95 -8.27
CA GLY A 23 12.66 11.29 -8.69
C GLY A 23 13.79 11.05 -7.67
N ARG A 24 13.51 10.60 -6.44
CA ARG A 24 14.53 10.37 -5.39
C ARG A 24 14.42 8.96 -4.82
N ARG A 25 14.53 7.95 -5.69
CA ARG A 25 14.64 6.56 -5.25
C ARG A 25 16.05 6.28 -4.79
N TYR A 26 16.17 5.44 -3.77
CA TYR A 26 17.49 5.03 -3.27
C TYR A 26 18.17 3.98 -4.16
N GLY A 27 17.44 3.41 -5.13
CA GLY A 27 17.98 2.38 -6.03
C GLY A 27 18.05 0.99 -5.42
N GLU A 28 17.45 0.78 -4.25
CA GLU A 28 17.42 -0.47 -3.50
C GLU A 28 15.99 -0.83 -3.12
N ASP A 29 15.72 -2.12 -2.87
CA ASP A 29 14.41 -2.55 -2.40
C ASP A 29 14.22 -2.13 -0.93
N ARG A 30 13.25 -1.25 -0.65
CA ARG A 30 13.05 -0.70 0.69
C ARG A 30 11.58 -0.65 1.08
N LEU A 31 11.32 -0.89 2.36
CA LEU A 31 9.99 -0.77 2.96
C LEU A 31 10.05 0.19 4.13
N TYR A 32 9.22 1.22 4.08
CA TYR A 32 8.98 2.12 5.20
C TYR A 32 7.56 1.92 5.69
N LEU A 33 7.41 1.67 6.98
CA LEU A 33 6.12 1.67 7.65
C LEU A 33 6.16 2.73 8.75
N LEU A 34 5.37 3.79 8.56
CA LEU A 34 5.31 4.92 9.48
C LEU A 34 3.90 5.05 10.03
N VAL A 35 3.77 5.16 11.35
CA VAL A 35 2.49 5.43 11.97
C VAL A 35 2.13 6.90 11.74
N ARG A 36 1.00 7.16 11.09
CA ARG A 36 0.46 8.51 10.90
C ARG A 36 -0.43 8.90 12.07
N ASP A 37 -1.33 8.00 12.44
CA ASP A 37 -2.24 8.13 13.58
C ASP A 37 -2.60 6.73 14.11
N PRO A 38 -3.33 6.59 15.23
CA PRO A 38 -3.59 5.29 15.82
C PRO A 38 -4.28 4.27 14.89
N ARG A 39 -4.98 4.72 13.84
CA ARG A 39 -5.72 3.88 12.88
C ARG A 39 -5.20 4.02 11.45
N CYS A 40 -4.06 4.67 11.22
CA CYS A 40 -3.53 4.86 9.88
C CYS A 40 -2.02 4.71 9.86
N VAL A 41 -1.53 3.88 8.95
CA VAL A 41 -0.11 3.75 8.66
C VAL A 41 0.18 4.18 7.23
N LEU A 42 1.28 4.89 7.06
CA LEU A 42 1.88 5.12 5.76
C LEU A 42 2.82 3.95 5.46
N ALA A 43 2.55 3.21 4.40
CA ALA A 43 3.45 2.23 3.83
C ALA A 43 4.07 2.78 2.54
N VAL A 44 5.38 2.64 2.40
CA VAL A 44 6.13 3.00 1.19
C VAL A 44 7.00 1.81 0.83
N TRP A 45 6.89 1.35 -0.41
CA TRP A 45 7.69 0.27 -0.97
C TRP A 45 8.39 0.81 -2.20
N GLU A 46 9.70 0.96 -2.09
CA GLU A 46 10.57 1.18 -3.23
C GLU A 46 10.97 -0.18 -3.78
N LEU A 47 10.55 -0.47 -5.00
CA LEU A 47 10.90 -1.69 -5.72
C LEU A 47 11.90 -1.37 -6.82
N THR A 48 13.01 -2.12 -6.84
CA THR A 48 14.01 -2.04 -7.90
C THR A 48 13.51 -2.73 -9.17
N ALA A 49 13.98 -2.26 -10.33
CA ALA A 49 13.70 -2.90 -11.61
C ALA A 49 14.16 -4.38 -11.63
N ALA A 50 15.24 -4.71 -10.92
CA ALA A 50 15.75 -6.08 -10.82
C ALA A 50 14.78 -7.01 -10.08
N THR A 51 14.22 -6.57 -8.94
CA THR A 51 13.22 -7.37 -8.21
C THR A 51 11.89 -7.44 -8.96
N HIS A 52 11.49 -6.36 -9.61
CA HIS A 52 10.33 -6.37 -10.51
C HIS A 52 10.49 -7.40 -11.64
N ALA A 53 11.62 -7.40 -12.34
CA ALA A 53 11.89 -8.35 -13.41
C ALA A 53 11.88 -9.81 -12.92
N ARG A 54 12.39 -10.09 -11.71
CA ARG A 54 12.28 -11.42 -11.08
C ARG A 54 10.83 -11.82 -10.81
N ALA A 55 10.02 -10.91 -10.28
CA ALA A 55 8.60 -11.16 -10.02
C ALA A 55 7.83 -11.40 -11.33
N GLU A 56 8.11 -10.63 -12.38
CA GLU A 56 7.54 -10.86 -13.71
C GLU A 56 7.93 -12.21 -14.30
N ALA A 57 9.21 -12.60 -14.20
CA ALA A 57 9.66 -13.90 -14.70
C ALA A 57 8.94 -15.05 -13.98
N PHE A 58 8.80 -14.94 -12.66
CA PHE A 58 8.08 -15.91 -11.84
C PHE A 58 6.57 -15.98 -12.15
N ALA A 59 5.95 -14.83 -12.43
CA ALA A 59 4.55 -14.76 -12.83
C ALA A 59 4.32 -15.34 -14.23
N ARG A 60 5.17 -14.97 -15.19
CA ARG A 60 5.15 -15.51 -16.56
C ARG A 60 5.33 -17.02 -16.59
N ALA A 61 6.22 -17.56 -15.76
CA ALA A 61 6.41 -19.01 -15.63
C ALA A 61 5.14 -19.76 -15.18
N ARG A 62 4.15 -19.04 -14.59
CA ARG A 62 2.85 -19.58 -14.20
C ARG A 62 1.69 -19.07 -15.06
N GLY A 63 1.95 -18.37 -16.16
CA GLY A 63 0.91 -17.80 -17.02
C GLY A 63 0.10 -16.67 -16.37
N ALA A 64 0.69 -15.98 -15.39
CA ALA A 64 0.05 -14.91 -14.63
C ALA A 64 0.78 -13.57 -14.78
N SER A 65 0.16 -12.49 -14.28
CA SER A 65 0.77 -11.17 -14.14
C SER A 65 1.13 -10.92 -12.68
N PRO A 66 2.29 -10.31 -12.37
CA PRO A 66 2.66 -10.08 -10.99
C PRO A 66 1.70 -9.09 -10.33
N ARG A 67 1.15 -9.47 -9.18
CA ARG A 67 0.36 -8.57 -8.31
C ARG A 67 1.15 -8.29 -7.05
N TYR A 68 1.41 -7.02 -6.78
CA TYR A 68 2.16 -6.61 -5.61
C TYR A 68 1.21 -6.39 -4.45
N GLN A 69 1.60 -6.83 -3.26
CA GLN A 69 0.77 -6.69 -2.08
C GLN A 69 1.59 -6.25 -0.87
N ILE A 70 1.05 -5.33 -0.09
CA ILE A 70 1.48 -5.05 1.28
C ILE A 70 0.44 -5.63 2.22
N ARG A 71 0.87 -6.58 3.06
CA ARG A 71 0.08 -7.10 4.16
C ARG A 71 0.56 -6.47 5.46
N ILE A 72 -0.34 -5.83 6.18
CA ILE A 72 -0.05 -5.31 7.52
C ILE A 72 -0.51 -6.36 8.52
N GLU A 73 0.44 -6.85 9.29
CA GLU A 73 0.22 -7.67 10.46
C GLU A 73 0.26 -6.81 11.71
N ARG A 74 -0.54 -7.17 12.72
CA ARG A 74 -0.66 -6.45 13.97
C ARG A 74 -0.54 -7.39 15.14
N ARG A 75 0.11 -6.90 16.19
CA ARG A 75 0.16 -7.55 17.49
C ARG A 75 -0.37 -6.57 18.54
N ALA A 76 -1.45 -6.96 19.23
CA ALA A 76 -2.10 -6.10 20.23
C ALA A 76 -1.32 -6.00 21.55
N ASP A 77 -0.66 -7.10 21.95
CA ASP A 77 0.15 -7.26 23.15
C ASP A 77 1.51 -7.82 22.72
N PRO A 78 2.66 -7.33 23.22
CA PRO A 78 3.98 -7.88 22.91
C PRO A 78 4.10 -9.42 22.94
N ARG A 79 3.32 -10.12 23.76
CA ARG A 79 3.28 -11.60 23.84
C ARG A 79 2.10 -12.25 23.13
N GLY A 80 1.19 -11.45 22.57
CA GLY A 80 -0.01 -11.90 21.89
C GLY A 80 0.25 -12.44 20.48
N ALA A 81 -0.79 -13.04 19.90
CA ALA A 81 -0.77 -13.53 18.53
C ALA A 81 -0.60 -12.39 17.53
N VAL A 82 0.09 -12.69 16.43
CA VAL A 82 0.15 -11.81 15.27
C VAL A 82 -1.06 -12.10 14.39
N GLU A 83 -1.83 -11.06 14.10
CA GLU A 83 -3.02 -11.16 13.27
C GLU A 83 -2.83 -10.33 12.00
N ALA A 84 -3.36 -10.82 10.89
CA ALA A 84 -3.42 -10.02 9.68
C ALA A 84 -4.47 -8.91 9.85
N ALA A 85 -4.01 -7.67 9.87
CA ALA A 85 -4.88 -6.52 10.07
C ALA A 85 -5.51 -6.07 8.75
N VAL A 86 -4.71 -5.97 7.69
CA VAL A 86 -5.19 -5.54 6.38
C VAL A 86 -4.24 -5.98 5.27
N SER A 87 -4.77 -6.09 4.06
CA SER A 87 -3.98 -6.35 2.86
C SER A 87 -4.34 -5.35 1.76
N VAL A 88 -3.33 -4.80 1.10
CA VAL A 88 -3.51 -3.79 0.04
C VAL A 88 -2.77 -4.25 -1.20
N GLU A 89 -3.50 -4.38 -2.31
CA GLU A 89 -2.91 -4.60 -3.63
C GLU A 89 -2.36 -3.30 -4.18
N LEU A 90 -1.18 -3.38 -4.78
CA LEU A 90 -0.47 -2.22 -5.34
C LEU A 90 -0.50 -2.34 -6.86
N PRO A 91 -1.36 -1.56 -7.54
CA PRO A 91 -1.49 -1.65 -8.99
C PRO A 91 -0.22 -1.19 -9.72
N ASP A 92 0.55 -0.27 -9.13
CA ASP A 92 1.85 0.18 -9.64
C ASP A 92 2.90 0.26 -8.53
N ALA A 93 3.46 -0.89 -8.15
CA ALA A 93 4.56 -0.94 -7.19
C ALA A 93 5.84 -0.27 -7.73
N LEU A 94 5.97 -0.18 -9.06
CA LEU A 94 7.09 0.47 -9.71
C LEU A 94 6.99 1.98 -9.67
N ALA A 95 5.86 2.60 -9.35
CA ALA A 95 5.77 4.05 -9.19
C ALA A 95 6.33 4.56 -7.85
N GLY A 96 6.66 3.67 -6.90
CA GLY A 96 7.19 4.06 -5.59
C GLY A 96 6.17 4.89 -4.81
N GLU A 97 4.92 4.43 -4.82
CA GLU A 97 3.83 5.20 -4.26
C GLU A 97 3.78 5.10 -2.73
N ARG A 98 3.00 6.02 -2.16
CA ARG A 98 2.74 6.11 -0.74
C ARG A 98 1.34 5.60 -0.50
N TRP A 99 1.20 4.52 0.25
CA TRP A 99 -0.10 3.94 0.55
C TRP A 99 -0.46 4.27 1.98
N TYR A 100 -1.54 5.03 2.14
CA TYR A 100 -2.16 5.25 3.45
C TYR A 100 -3.12 4.11 3.70
N VAL A 101 -2.81 3.32 4.70
CA VAL A 101 -3.49 2.06 5.00
C VAL A 101 -4.25 2.23 6.31
N SER A 102 -5.57 2.13 6.25
CA SER A 102 -6.43 2.17 7.43
C SER A 102 -6.36 0.86 8.19
N LEU A 103 -6.09 0.95 9.49
CA LEU A 103 -6.10 -0.17 10.41
C LEU A 103 -7.48 -0.33 11.04
N PRO A 104 -7.98 -1.57 11.19
CA PRO A 104 -9.30 -1.81 11.77
C PRO A 104 -9.39 -1.47 13.27
N ARG A 105 -8.25 -1.41 13.97
CA ARG A 105 -8.16 -1.14 15.41
C ARG A 105 -6.96 -0.25 15.71
N SER A 106 -7.08 0.55 16.78
CA SER A 106 -6.02 1.46 17.20
C SER A 106 -4.94 0.81 18.07
N GLY A 107 -3.72 1.34 18.00
CA GLY A 107 -2.58 0.96 18.85
C GLY A 107 -1.99 -0.43 18.53
N GLY A 108 -0.97 -0.84 19.30
CA GLY A 108 -0.25 -2.11 19.10
C GLY A 108 0.93 -2.00 18.14
N GLU A 109 1.70 -3.08 18.03
CA GLU A 109 2.82 -3.19 17.10
C GLU A 109 2.30 -3.56 15.70
N CYS A 110 2.81 -2.90 14.67
CA CYS A 110 2.48 -3.18 13.28
C CYS A 110 3.74 -3.62 12.53
N ARG A 111 3.60 -4.65 11.70
CA ARG A 111 4.63 -5.13 10.78
C ARG A 111 4.06 -5.15 9.37
N ALA A 112 4.85 -4.70 8.40
CA ALA A 112 4.51 -4.85 7.00
C ALA A 112 5.25 -6.06 6.41
N LEU A 113 4.50 -6.88 5.66
CA LEU A 113 5.02 -7.97 4.85
C LEU A 113 4.77 -7.63 3.38
N LEU A 114 5.80 -7.82 2.56
CA LEU A 114 5.73 -7.65 1.12
C LEU A 114 5.44 -8.99 0.47
N GLY A 115 4.53 -8.99 -0.50
CA GLY A 115 4.13 -10.18 -1.22
C GLY A 115 4.03 -9.96 -2.73
N PHE A 116 4.29 -11.04 -3.46
CA PHE A 116 3.90 -11.17 -4.86
C PHE A 116 2.79 -12.22 -4.92
N ALA A 117 1.59 -11.80 -5.31
CA ALA A 117 0.50 -12.68 -5.68
C ALA A 117 0.53 -12.92 -7.20
N LEU A 118 0.03 -14.08 -7.60
CA LEU A 118 -0.04 -14.54 -8.99
C LEU A 118 -1.49 -14.76 -9.39
#